data_AF-A0A9N6WXR0-F1
#
_entry.id   AF-A0A9N6WXR0-F1
#
_cell.length_a   1.000
_cell.length_b   1.000
_cell.length_c   1.000
_cell.angle_alpha   90.00
_cell.angle_beta   90.00
_cell.angle_gamma   90.00
#
_symmetry.space_group_name_H-M   'P 1'
#
loop_
_entity.id
_entity.type
_entity.pdbx_description
1 polymer ?
#
loop_
_entity_poly.entity_id
_entity_poly.type
_entity_poly.pdbx_seq_one_letter_code
_entity_poly.pdbx_strand_id
1 'polypeptide(L)'
;MEASTTLGSWLVTNDGNVSGKKRKRIAKHKKKAWRVTSNVEDVEQFLETKRREERTGIVVSDLPTKDLLVIDDAPDTEEVPYNKPVGPLKKRKVREIGPLKCYAILTPSSAVNDPLKSRNRVRLPEERIDPLIKKIQDQRRAQGKIPKNLLQSMKDHKAHTAKLAKKAKPEKLRSKFDFDLWGSQGDCIMVGDKAVAVTDLSDEVKTYTMEKTGKRVYNRPKSMFNKTTGLPAIEYPHPGTSYNPTFEDHQALVNKACEVEVKELEKEAKIRRQVGPMFTKIPVVEKEATWMTEMSQGLAEDENNETTTEQPIVRPTKPKTRRQKIKAKVLKLREFRRLKLKNAKKRMNALNRLNKIKIELDDDEELNAAMAVRRKELAAKKMFKPAVVGRHKYVAPEIEVNLSEDIAGNMRNLKVEGNILLDRYKSLQKRNVIEPRIRQRVTLKYKPKTYVKRSHKETSGRRAQPKKNKKEFI
;
A
#
# COMPACT_ATOMS: atom_id res chain seq x y z
N MET A 1 -76.15 3.65 -49.45
CA MET A 1 -75.38 4.43 -48.46
C MET A 1 -75.01 3.46 -47.36
N GLU A 2 -73.87 2.82 -47.53
CA GLU A 2 -73.51 1.57 -46.86
C GLU A 2 -72.89 1.85 -45.48
N ALA A 3 -73.50 1.27 -44.45
CA ALA A 3 -72.99 1.21 -43.10
C ALA A 3 -71.80 0.24 -43.05
N SER A 4 -70.62 0.71 -42.65
CA SER A 4 -69.46 -0.12 -42.33
C SER A 4 -69.25 -0.17 -40.82
N THR A 5 -69.96 -1.08 -40.16
CA THR A 5 -69.76 -1.44 -38.77
C THR A 5 -68.49 -2.29 -38.66
N THR A 6 -67.37 -1.73 -38.20
CA THR A 6 -66.19 -2.53 -37.81
C THR A 6 -66.24 -2.84 -36.32
N LEU A 7 -67.11 -3.80 -35.96
CA LEU A 7 -67.00 -4.53 -34.70
C LEU A 7 -65.71 -5.35 -34.74
N GLY A 8 -64.67 -4.88 -34.03
CA GLY A 8 -63.47 -5.65 -33.74
C GLY A 8 -63.81 -6.83 -32.83
N SER A 9 -64.15 -7.96 -33.44
CA SER A 9 -64.41 -9.23 -32.76
C SER A 9 -63.19 -9.69 -31.95
N TRP A 10 -63.31 -9.69 -30.63
CA TRP A 10 -62.53 -10.56 -29.76
C TRP A 10 -63.25 -11.91 -29.73
N LEU A 11 -62.81 -12.84 -30.59
CA LEU A 11 -63.27 -14.22 -30.48
C LEU A 11 -62.68 -14.82 -29.19
N VAL A 12 -63.50 -14.92 -28.15
CA VAL A 12 -63.19 -15.73 -26.97
C VAL A 12 -63.48 -17.18 -27.35
N THR A 13 -62.44 -17.98 -27.55
CA THR A 13 -62.59 -19.44 -27.55
C THR A 13 -62.66 -19.93 -26.11
N ASN A 14 -63.44 -21.00 -25.87
CA ASN A 14 -63.78 -21.52 -24.53
C ASN A 14 -62.58 -22.08 -23.73
N ASP A 15 -61.36 -21.97 -24.25
CA ASP A 15 -60.11 -22.47 -23.66
C ASP A 15 -59.19 -21.33 -23.22
N GLY A 16 -59.71 -20.24 -22.64
CA GLY A 16 -58.95 -19.25 -21.83
C GLY A 16 -57.67 -18.63 -22.41
N ASN A 17 -57.34 -18.86 -23.68
CA ASN A 17 -56.06 -18.51 -24.27
C ASN A 17 -56.27 -17.33 -25.22
N VAL A 18 -56.02 -16.13 -24.70
CA VAL A 18 -56.04 -14.90 -25.50
C VAL A 18 -54.91 -15.01 -26.53
N SER A 19 -55.26 -15.18 -27.81
CA SER A 19 -54.29 -15.21 -28.91
C SER A 19 -53.70 -13.80 -29.12
N GLY A 20 -52.74 -13.42 -28.27
CA GLY A 20 -52.03 -12.15 -28.40
C GLY A 20 -51.30 -12.10 -29.74
N LYS A 21 -51.56 -11.05 -30.54
CA LYS A 21 -50.81 -10.79 -31.77
C LYS A 21 -49.31 -10.74 -31.43
N LYS A 22 -48.51 -11.66 -31.99
CA LYS A 22 -47.05 -11.66 -31.80
C LYS A 22 -46.48 -10.33 -32.28
N ARG A 23 -45.75 -9.63 -31.40
CA ARG A 23 -45.09 -8.36 -31.72
C ARG A 23 -44.07 -8.59 -32.84
N LYS A 24 -44.29 -7.98 -34.01
CA LYS A 24 -43.39 -8.09 -35.17
C LYS A 24 -42.04 -7.44 -34.85
N ARG A 25 -40.93 -8.16 -35.00
CA ARG A 25 -39.57 -7.62 -34.84
C ARG A 25 -39.22 -6.83 -36.10
N ILE A 26 -39.41 -5.51 -36.05
CA ILE A 26 -39.11 -4.60 -37.16
C ILE A 26 -38.07 -3.57 -36.70
N ALA A 27 -37.13 -3.23 -37.58
CA ALA A 27 -36.05 -2.30 -37.27
C ALA A 27 -36.57 -0.85 -37.15
N LYS A 28 -36.51 -0.28 -35.93
CA LYS A 28 -37.08 1.03 -35.56
C LYS A 28 -36.21 2.24 -35.91
N HIS A 29 -35.37 2.15 -36.94
CA HIS A 29 -34.47 3.25 -37.34
C HIS A 29 -35.08 4.17 -38.42
N LYS A 30 -36.20 3.79 -39.05
CA LYS A 30 -36.88 4.60 -40.10
C LYS A 30 -38.23 5.13 -39.61
N LYS A 31 -38.55 6.40 -39.89
CA LYS A 31 -39.83 7.07 -39.51
C LYS A 31 -41.08 6.32 -40.00
N LYS A 32 -41.00 5.64 -41.15
CA LYS A 32 -42.09 4.79 -41.68
C LYS A 32 -42.38 3.58 -40.76
N ALA A 33 -41.34 2.98 -40.16
CA ALA A 33 -41.52 1.87 -39.22
C ALA A 33 -42.23 2.34 -37.94
N TRP A 34 -41.95 3.55 -37.46
CA TRP A 34 -42.65 4.12 -36.30
C TRP A 34 -44.15 4.30 -36.56
N ARG A 35 -44.55 4.80 -37.74
CA ARG A 35 -45.97 4.95 -38.09
C ARG A 35 -46.73 3.62 -38.18
N VAL A 36 -46.07 2.54 -38.57
CA VAL A 36 -46.70 1.21 -38.72
C VAL A 36 -46.67 0.37 -37.43
N THR A 37 -45.74 0.66 -36.50
CA THR A 37 -45.51 -0.19 -35.31
C THR A 37 -45.91 0.45 -33.98
N SER A 38 -46.26 1.73 -33.97
CA SER A 38 -46.75 2.40 -32.77
C SER A 38 -48.23 2.11 -32.58
N ASN A 39 -48.56 0.87 -32.20
CA ASN A 39 -49.89 0.57 -31.69
C ASN A 39 -49.94 1.04 -30.22
N VAL A 40 -50.79 2.03 -29.95
CA VAL A 40 -50.99 2.64 -28.62
C VAL A 40 -52.36 2.26 -28.02
N GLU A 41 -53.12 1.38 -28.70
CA GLU A 41 -54.47 0.93 -28.31
C GLU A 41 -54.47 0.40 -26.87
N ASP A 42 -53.44 -0.34 -26.45
CA ASP A 42 -53.34 -0.86 -25.08
C ASP A 42 -53.34 0.26 -24.01
N VAL A 43 -52.70 1.40 -24.32
CA VAL A 43 -52.63 2.56 -23.41
C VAL A 43 -53.92 3.37 -23.48
N GLU A 44 -54.49 3.53 -24.67
CA GLU A 44 -55.77 4.21 -24.87
C GLU A 44 -56.90 3.46 -24.15
N GLN A 45 -56.93 2.14 -24.28
CA GLN A 45 -57.86 1.26 -23.56
C GLN A 45 -57.68 1.37 -22.05
N PHE A 46 -56.44 1.32 -21.53
CA PHE A 46 -56.21 1.51 -20.09
C PHE A 46 -56.70 2.88 -19.59
N LEU A 47 -56.45 3.95 -20.35
CA LEU A 47 -56.93 5.29 -19.97
C LEU A 47 -58.46 5.39 -20.10
N GLU A 48 -59.07 4.70 -21.05
CA GLU A 48 -60.51 4.63 -21.22
C GLU A 48 -61.20 3.80 -20.13
N THR A 49 -60.62 2.66 -19.73
CA THR A 49 -61.09 1.86 -18.57
C THR A 49 -60.96 2.67 -17.29
N LYS A 50 -59.83 3.35 -17.08
CA LYS A 50 -59.66 4.21 -15.90
C LYS A 50 -60.68 5.35 -15.87
N ARG A 51 -60.91 6.04 -17.00
CA ARG A 51 -61.97 7.07 -17.10
C ARG A 51 -63.37 6.49 -16.90
N ARG A 52 -63.61 5.25 -17.35
CA ARG A 52 -64.89 4.56 -17.14
C ARG A 52 -65.09 4.21 -15.68
N GLU A 53 -64.05 3.68 -15.02
CA GLU A 53 -64.02 3.41 -13.59
C GLU A 53 -64.31 4.69 -12.80
N GLU A 54 -63.58 5.79 -13.10
CA GLU A 54 -63.82 7.11 -12.52
C GLU A 54 -65.26 7.62 -12.71
N ARG A 55 -65.91 7.32 -13.84
CA ARG A 55 -67.33 7.64 -14.09
C ARG A 55 -68.30 6.74 -13.33
N THR A 56 -67.98 5.46 -13.17
CA THR A 56 -68.80 4.49 -12.43
C THR A 56 -68.61 4.56 -10.91
N GLY A 57 -67.57 5.26 -10.43
CA GLY A 57 -67.29 5.46 -9.01
C GLY A 57 -66.02 4.77 -8.52
N ILE A 58 -65.95 4.48 -7.22
CA ILE A 58 -64.70 4.16 -6.51
C ILE A 58 -63.99 2.93 -7.11
N VAL A 59 -62.71 3.10 -7.45
CA VAL A 59 -61.84 2.02 -7.90
C VAL A 59 -61.54 1.09 -6.72
N VAL A 60 -62.05 -0.14 -6.76
CA VAL A 60 -61.92 -1.13 -5.68
C VAL A 60 -60.45 -1.42 -5.32
N SER A 61 -59.51 -1.27 -6.26
CA SER A 61 -58.08 -1.51 -6.00
C SER A 61 -57.40 -0.44 -5.16
N ASP A 62 -57.95 0.77 -5.11
CA ASP A 62 -57.33 1.92 -4.45
C ASP A 62 -57.84 2.10 -3.01
N LEU A 63 -58.93 1.40 -2.65
CA LEU A 63 -59.44 1.37 -1.29
C LEU A 63 -58.54 0.50 -0.39
N PRO A 64 -58.17 0.97 0.81
CA PRO A 64 -57.46 0.13 1.77
C PRO A 64 -58.36 -1.03 2.20
N THR A 65 -57.75 -2.20 2.41
CA THR A 65 -58.46 -3.45 2.74
C THR A 65 -59.35 -3.34 3.99
N LYS A 66 -59.06 -2.38 4.87
CA LYS A 66 -59.83 -2.07 6.09
C LYS A 66 -61.22 -1.47 5.82
N ASP A 67 -61.37 -0.74 4.71
CA ASP A 67 -62.64 -0.12 4.33
C ASP A 67 -63.49 -1.08 3.48
N LEU A 68 -62.84 -2.09 2.87
CA LEU A 68 -63.49 -3.11 2.05
C LEU A 68 -64.03 -4.29 2.89
N LEU A 69 -63.41 -4.57 4.03
CA LEU A 69 -63.73 -5.71 4.88
C LEU A 69 -63.77 -5.26 6.34
N VAL A 70 -64.98 -5.18 6.88
CA VAL A 70 -65.21 -5.11 8.33
C VAL A 70 -65.23 -6.54 8.85
N ILE A 71 -64.28 -6.88 9.70
CA ILE A 71 -64.28 -8.16 10.41
C ILE A 71 -65.07 -7.91 11.69
N ASP A 72 -66.27 -8.47 11.76
CA ASP A 72 -67.21 -8.26 12.87
C ASP A 72 -66.88 -9.24 14.00
N ASP A 73 -65.88 -8.89 14.82
CA ASP A 73 -65.47 -9.65 16.00
C ASP A 73 -66.00 -8.96 17.28
N ALA A 74 -67.21 -9.35 17.70
CA ALA A 74 -67.88 -9.13 19.02
C ALA A 74 -68.78 -7.86 19.21
N PRO A 75 -69.85 -7.95 20.05
CA PRO A 75 -70.90 -6.94 20.14
C PRO A 75 -70.50 -5.69 20.94
N ASP A 76 -70.80 -4.52 20.36
CA ASP A 76 -70.55 -3.18 20.92
C ASP A 76 -71.29 -2.95 22.24
N THR A 77 -70.52 -2.74 23.32
CA THR A 77 -71.02 -2.11 24.54
C THR A 77 -70.03 -1.02 24.98
N GLU A 78 -70.58 0.19 24.99
CA GLU A 78 -70.24 1.34 25.84
C GLU A 78 -69.11 2.33 25.47
N GLU A 79 -69.62 3.54 25.23
CA GLU A 79 -69.20 4.84 25.77
C GLU A 79 -67.98 5.52 25.17
N VAL A 80 -68.30 6.52 24.35
CA VAL A 80 -67.41 7.55 23.80
C VAL A 80 -67.01 8.53 24.90
N PRO A 81 -65.73 8.62 25.31
CA PRO A 81 -65.26 9.79 26.03
C PRO A 81 -64.91 10.87 25.01
N TYR A 82 -65.58 12.02 25.13
CA TYR A 82 -65.24 13.28 24.48
C TYR A 82 -63.85 13.74 24.95
N ASN A 83 -62.80 13.18 24.34
CA ASN A 83 -61.46 13.69 24.44
C ASN A 83 -61.25 14.70 23.31
N LYS A 84 -61.26 15.98 23.67
CA LYS A 84 -60.68 17.09 22.90
C LYS A 84 -59.46 16.58 22.14
N PRO A 85 -59.34 16.75 20.80
CA PRO A 85 -58.19 16.29 20.07
C PRO A 85 -57.00 17.16 20.47
N VAL A 86 -56.33 16.80 21.56
CA VAL A 86 -54.91 17.07 21.72
C VAL A 86 -54.27 16.23 20.62
N GLY A 87 -54.24 16.80 19.41
CA GLY A 87 -53.59 16.18 18.28
C GLY A 87 -52.23 15.70 18.78
N PRO A 88 -51.81 14.46 18.45
CA PRO A 88 -50.55 13.95 18.92
C PRO A 88 -49.54 15.04 18.63
N LEU A 89 -48.86 15.56 19.66
CA LEU A 89 -47.78 16.51 19.47
C LEU A 89 -46.99 15.92 18.34
N LYS A 90 -47.01 16.58 17.17
CA LYS A 90 -46.18 16.19 16.06
C LYS A 90 -44.79 16.39 16.62
N LYS A 91 -44.23 15.35 17.26
CA LYS A 91 -42.78 15.15 17.35
C LYS A 91 -42.39 15.48 15.94
N ARG A 92 -41.75 16.65 15.74
CA ARG A 92 -41.32 17.08 14.42
C ARG A 92 -40.60 15.87 13.90
N LYS A 93 -41.24 15.10 13.00
CA LYS A 93 -40.60 13.96 12.38
C LYS A 93 -39.37 14.62 11.80
N VAL A 94 -38.21 14.38 12.42
CA VAL A 94 -36.93 14.86 11.94
C VAL A 94 -36.97 14.45 10.51
N ARG A 95 -37.18 15.42 9.61
CA ARG A 95 -37.73 15.21 8.25
C ARG A 95 -37.24 13.86 7.82
N GLU A 96 -38.10 12.83 7.86
CA GLU A 96 -37.70 11.49 7.42
C GLU A 96 -37.07 11.79 6.08
N ILE A 97 -35.75 11.65 5.99
CA ILE A 97 -34.99 12.22 4.89
C ILE A 97 -35.63 11.54 3.71
N GLY A 98 -36.37 12.32 2.91
CA GLY A 98 -36.97 11.81 1.70
C GLY A 98 -35.87 11.09 0.92
N PRO A 99 -36.22 10.11 0.08
CA PRO A 99 -35.21 9.36 -0.66
C PRO A 99 -34.13 10.33 -1.16
N LEU A 100 -32.87 10.05 -0.83
CA LEU A 100 -31.77 11.00 -1.03
C LEU A 100 -31.84 11.57 -2.46
N LYS A 101 -31.46 12.84 -2.65
CA LYS A 101 -31.57 13.51 -3.95
C LYS A 101 -30.83 12.77 -5.08
N CYS A 102 -29.81 11.97 -4.76
CA CYS A 102 -29.15 11.08 -5.72
C CYS A 102 -30.07 9.97 -6.27
N TYR A 103 -31.06 9.52 -5.50
CA TYR A 103 -32.08 8.57 -5.93
C TYR A 103 -33.24 9.22 -6.68
N ALA A 104 -33.30 10.56 -6.78
CA ALA A 104 -34.32 11.24 -7.58
C ALA A 104 -34.22 10.92 -9.09
N ILE A 105 -33.05 10.46 -9.55
CA ILE A 105 -32.83 9.98 -10.92
C ILE A 105 -33.52 8.63 -11.17
N LEU A 106 -33.72 7.83 -10.10
CA LEU A 106 -34.37 6.52 -10.18
C LEU A 106 -35.89 6.62 -10.06
N THR A 107 -36.41 7.73 -9.53
CA THR A 107 -37.85 8.01 -9.53
C THR A 107 -38.28 8.56 -10.89
N PRO A 108 -39.42 8.13 -11.47
CA PRO A 108 -39.90 8.67 -12.73
C PRO A 108 -40.14 10.18 -12.60
N SER A 109 -39.91 10.93 -13.68
CA SER A 109 -40.12 12.39 -13.70
C SER A 109 -41.59 12.80 -13.59
N SER A 110 -42.50 11.91 -13.94
CA SER A 110 -43.95 12.09 -13.79
C SER A 110 -44.47 11.45 -12.50
N ALA A 111 -45.26 12.21 -11.74
CA ALA A 111 -46.06 11.66 -10.63
C ALA A 111 -47.20 10.75 -11.10
N VAL A 112 -47.46 10.71 -12.42
CA VAL A 112 -48.42 9.81 -13.04
C VAL A 112 -47.83 8.40 -13.07
N ASN A 113 -48.52 7.46 -12.43
CA ASN A 113 -48.16 6.05 -12.47
C ASN A 113 -48.22 5.52 -13.92
N ASP A 114 -47.23 4.73 -14.31
CA ASP A 114 -47.17 4.11 -15.63
C ASP A 114 -48.46 3.27 -15.86
N PRO A 115 -49.21 3.51 -16.95
CA PRO A 115 -50.50 2.86 -17.20
C PRO A 115 -50.39 1.34 -17.39
N LEU A 116 -49.19 0.82 -17.67
CA LEU A 116 -48.94 -0.60 -17.88
C LEU A 116 -47.79 -1.05 -16.98
N LYS A 117 -48.13 -1.64 -15.82
CA LYS A 117 -47.17 -2.17 -14.83
C LYS A 117 -46.45 -3.44 -15.31
N SER A 118 -46.95 -4.10 -16.35
CA SER A 118 -46.47 -5.38 -16.89
C SER A 118 -45.36 -5.26 -17.95
N ARG A 119 -44.70 -4.09 -18.08
CA ARG A 119 -43.52 -3.94 -18.96
C ARG A 119 -42.38 -4.86 -18.52
N ASN A 120 -41.45 -5.14 -19.44
CA ASN A 120 -40.26 -5.94 -19.20
C ASN A 120 -39.38 -5.30 -18.10
N ARG A 121 -39.60 -5.68 -16.83
CA ARG A 121 -38.71 -5.38 -15.72
C ARG A 121 -37.67 -6.49 -15.58
N VAL A 122 -36.47 -6.13 -15.15
CA VAL A 122 -35.48 -7.11 -14.69
C VAL A 122 -36.07 -7.87 -13.50
N ARG A 123 -36.22 -9.20 -13.64
CA ARG A 123 -36.69 -10.07 -12.54
C ARG A 123 -35.73 -9.97 -11.36
N LEU A 124 -36.28 -9.83 -10.16
CA LEU A 124 -35.50 -9.91 -8.91
C LEU A 124 -34.84 -11.30 -8.81
N PRO A 125 -33.71 -11.44 -8.10
CA PRO A 125 -33.09 -12.75 -7.90
C PRO A 125 -34.05 -13.82 -7.37
N GLU A 126 -34.99 -13.44 -6.49
CA GLU A 126 -36.03 -14.34 -5.97
C GLU A 126 -37.09 -14.75 -7.00
N GLU A 127 -37.36 -13.89 -8.00
CA GLU A 127 -38.29 -14.14 -9.10
C GLU A 127 -37.65 -14.95 -10.24
N ARG A 128 -36.31 -15.10 -10.23
CA ARG A 128 -35.56 -15.93 -11.18
C ARG A 128 -35.46 -17.40 -10.74
N ILE A 129 -35.72 -17.69 -9.47
CA ILE A 129 -35.71 -19.05 -8.94
C ILE A 129 -36.95 -19.78 -9.47
N ASP A 130 -36.79 -21.06 -9.83
CA ASP A 130 -37.91 -21.88 -10.27
C ASP A 130 -39.00 -21.93 -9.17
N PRO A 131 -40.29 -21.75 -9.52
CA PRO A 131 -41.37 -21.65 -8.55
C PRO A 131 -41.51 -22.92 -7.70
N LEU A 132 -41.16 -24.09 -8.26
CA LEU A 132 -41.16 -25.37 -7.54
C LEU A 132 -40.08 -25.42 -6.47
N ILE A 133 -38.87 -24.95 -6.78
CA ILE A 133 -37.75 -24.89 -5.84
C ILE A 133 -38.06 -23.91 -4.71
N LYS A 134 -38.67 -22.75 -5.02
CA LYS A 134 -39.10 -21.78 -4.02
C LYS A 134 -40.13 -22.38 -3.06
N LYS A 135 -41.15 -23.08 -3.57
CA LYS A 135 -42.14 -23.80 -2.74
C LYS A 135 -41.49 -24.85 -1.83
N ILE A 136 -40.54 -25.64 -2.34
CA ILE A 136 -39.81 -26.64 -1.55
C ILE A 136 -38.99 -25.97 -0.45
N GLN A 137 -38.33 -24.84 -0.75
CA GLN A 137 -37.58 -24.07 0.24
C GLN A 137 -38.49 -23.46 1.31
N ASP A 138 -39.66 -22.97 0.95
CA ASP A 138 -40.65 -22.41 1.88
C ASP A 138 -41.25 -23.49 2.78
N GLN A 139 -41.59 -24.66 2.23
CA GLN A 139 -42.03 -25.82 3.02
C GLN A 139 -40.94 -26.31 3.98
N ARG A 140 -39.67 -26.39 3.53
CA ARG A 140 -38.55 -26.75 4.42
C ARG A 140 -38.34 -25.70 5.51
N ARG A 141 -38.50 -24.40 5.21
CA ARG A 141 -38.45 -23.31 6.19
C ARG A 141 -39.59 -23.41 7.21
N ALA A 142 -40.82 -23.67 6.76
CA ALA A 142 -41.99 -23.88 7.62
C ALA A 142 -41.80 -25.10 8.55
N GLN A 143 -41.12 -26.15 8.08
CA GLN A 143 -40.71 -27.32 8.87
C GLN A 143 -39.45 -27.08 9.74
N GLY A 144 -38.91 -25.85 9.80
CA GLY A 144 -37.73 -25.49 10.60
C GLY A 144 -36.38 -25.99 10.06
N LYS A 145 -36.35 -26.60 8.87
CA LYS A 145 -35.13 -27.14 8.24
C LYS A 145 -34.42 -26.07 7.42
N ILE A 146 -33.68 -25.19 8.11
CA ILE A 146 -32.91 -24.09 7.50
C ILE A 146 -31.48 -24.55 7.16
N PRO A 147 -30.96 -24.31 5.94
CA PRO A 147 -29.59 -24.69 5.59
C PRO A 147 -28.55 -23.91 6.43
N LYS A 148 -27.49 -24.60 6.87
CA LYS A 148 -26.44 -24.03 7.74
C LYS A 148 -25.80 -22.76 7.17
N ASN A 149 -25.60 -22.69 5.85
CA ASN A 149 -25.02 -21.54 5.17
C ASN A 149 -25.88 -20.28 5.29
N LEU A 150 -27.21 -20.43 5.26
CA LEU A 150 -28.15 -19.31 5.42
C LEU A 150 -28.13 -18.82 6.87
N LEU A 151 -28.10 -19.73 7.84
CA LEU A 151 -27.93 -19.41 9.26
C LEU A 151 -26.62 -18.65 9.53
N GLN A 152 -25.51 -19.09 8.93
CA GLN A 152 -24.22 -18.41 9.05
C GLN A 152 -24.26 -17.02 8.41
N SER A 153 -24.83 -16.90 7.20
CA SER A 153 -25.02 -15.61 6.52
C SER A 153 -25.87 -14.64 7.34
N MET A 154 -26.95 -15.10 7.96
CA MET A 154 -27.78 -14.28 8.85
C MET A 154 -27.02 -13.79 10.09
N LYS A 155 -26.19 -14.66 10.70
CA LYS A 155 -25.32 -14.29 11.82
C LYS A 155 -24.29 -13.24 11.40
N ASP A 156 -23.64 -13.44 10.26
CA ASP A 156 -22.63 -12.53 9.74
C ASP A 156 -23.24 -11.16 9.38
N HIS A 157 -24.43 -11.17 8.75
CA HIS A 157 -25.18 -9.95 8.46
C HIS A 157 -25.59 -9.21 9.74
N LYS A 158 -26.05 -9.92 10.78
CA LYS A 158 -26.37 -9.33 12.10
C LYS A 158 -25.12 -8.75 12.78
N ALA A 159 -23.98 -9.44 12.70
CA ALA A 159 -22.72 -8.93 13.24
C ALA A 159 -22.23 -7.70 12.47
N HIS A 160 -22.35 -7.70 11.13
CA HIS A 160 -21.96 -6.58 10.28
C HIS A 160 -22.83 -5.34 10.50
N THR A 161 -24.15 -5.52 10.58
CA THR A 161 -25.09 -4.44 10.91
C THR A 161 -24.85 -3.87 12.30
N ALA A 162 -24.57 -4.71 13.31
CA ALA A 162 -24.17 -4.26 14.64
C ALA A 162 -22.83 -3.50 14.63
N LYS A 163 -21.84 -3.96 13.85
CA LYS A 163 -20.56 -3.23 13.65
C LYS A 163 -20.78 -1.87 12.99
N LEU A 164 -21.63 -1.78 11.97
CA LEU A 164 -21.98 -0.53 11.32
C LEU A 164 -22.73 0.43 12.27
N ALA A 165 -23.61 -0.09 13.12
CA ALA A 165 -24.32 0.71 14.11
C ALA A 165 -23.39 1.26 15.21
N LYS A 166 -22.35 0.50 15.59
CA LYS A 166 -21.32 0.92 16.56
C LYS A 166 -20.25 1.82 15.94
N LYS A 167 -20.08 1.82 14.62
CA LYS A 167 -19.14 2.72 13.95
C LYS A 167 -19.63 4.15 14.18
N ALA A 168 -18.79 4.99 14.80
CA ALA A 168 -19.09 6.39 14.99
C ALA A 168 -19.50 6.99 13.64
N LYS A 169 -20.70 7.56 13.57
CA LYS A 169 -21.12 8.30 12.38
C LYS A 169 -20.14 9.46 12.23
N PRO A 170 -19.60 9.73 11.02
CA PRO A 170 -18.82 10.94 10.82
C PRO A 170 -19.64 12.12 11.33
N GLU A 171 -19.03 12.95 12.17
CA GLU A 171 -19.71 14.09 12.78
C GLU A 171 -20.41 14.88 11.67
N LYS A 172 -21.73 15.01 11.77
CA LYS A 172 -22.48 15.88 10.88
C LYS A 172 -21.96 17.29 11.09
N LEU A 173 -21.76 18.03 9.98
CA LEU A 173 -21.47 19.47 9.89
C LEU A 173 -21.65 20.18 11.24
N ARG A 174 -20.53 20.52 11.87
CA ARG A 174 -20.50 21.18 13.18
C ARG A 174 -21.31 22.46 13.09
N SER A 175 -22.32 22.60 13.96
CA SER A 175 -23.20 23.78 13.99
C SER A 175 -22.57 24.97 14.73
N LYS A 176 -21.51 24.73 15.50
CA LYS A 176 -20.67 25.76 16.12
C LYS A 176 -19.24 25.60 15.60
N PHE A 177 -18.73 26.72 15.10
CA PHE A 177 -17.40 26.86 14.53
C PHE A 177 -16.51 27.45 15.63
N ASP A 178 -15.85 26.58 16.39
CA ASP A 178 -15.02 26.99 17.53
C ASP A 178 -13.54 27.20 17.12
N PHE A 179 -13.29 27.46 15.83
CA PHE A 179 -11.95 27.73 15.32
C PHE A 179 -11.89 29.03 14.52
N ASP A 180 -10.81 29.78 14.73
CA ASP A 180 -10.52 31.02 14.03
C ASP A 180 -10.08 30.69 12.59
N LEU A 181 -10.90 31.10 11.60
CA LEU A 181 -10.59 30.92 10.17
C LEU A 181 -9.31 31.66 9.74
N TRP A 182 -8.86 32.63 10.53
CA TRP A 182 -7.71 33.48 10.24
C TRP A 182 -6.55 33.27 11.23
N GLY A 183 -6.72 32.34 12.16
CA GLY A 183 -5.66 31.93 13.08
C GLY A 183 -4.62 31.07 12.35
N SER A 184 -3.37 31.11 12.82
CA SER A 184 -2.24 30.34 12.25
C SER A 184 -2.38 28.81 12.31
N GLN A 185 -3.51 28.31 12.84
CA GLN A 185 -3.85 26.89 12.96
C GLN A 185 -5.11 26.52 12.15
N GLY A 186 -5.41 27.22 11.06
CA GLY A 186 -6.46 26.84 10.11
C GLY A 186 -5.99 25.85 9.04
N ASP A 187 -6.37 24.58 9.18
CA ASP A 187 -6.49 23.52 8.17
C ASP A 187 -5.56 23.58 6.92
N CYS A 188 -4.25 23.63 7.14
CA CYS A 188 -3.29 23.25 6.10
C CYS A 188 -2.99 21.76 6.20
N ILE A 189 -3.65 20.94 5.38
CA ILE A 189 -3.19 19.55 5.19
C ILE A 189 -1.94 19.63 4.31
N MET A 190 -0.79 19.36 4.92
CA MET A 190 0.50 19.30 4.23
C MET A 190 0.52 18.07 3.30
N VAL A 191 0.29 18.27 2.00
CA VAL A 191 0.53 17.24 0.98
C VAL A 191 1.94 17.43 0.42
N GLY A 192 2.93 16.88 1.12
CA GLY A 192 4.34 17.17 0.86
C GLY A 192 4.74 18.57 1.38
N ASP A 193 5.49 19.34 0.58
CA ASP A 193 6.08 20.62 1.00
C ASP A 193 5.23 21.88 0.66
N LYS A 194 3.96 21.71 0.28
CA LYS A 194 3.06 22.83 -0.03
C LYS A 194 1.84 22.81 0.89
N ALA A 195 1.57 23.93 1.55
CA ALA A 195 0.32 24.19 2.24
C ALA A 195 -0.76 24.48 1.18
N VAL A 196 -1.69 23.55 1.00
CA VAL A 196 -2.84 23.73 0.10
C VAL A 196 -4.06 23.94 0.98
N ALA A 197 -4.74 25.08 0.80
CA ALA A 197 -6.00 25.36 1.46
C ALA A 197 -7.01 24.25 1.09
N VAL A 198 -7.59 23.61 2.10
CA VAL A 198 -8.63 22.60 1.93
C VAL A 198 -9.90 23.32 1.49
N THR A 199 -10.00 23.66 0.20
CA THR A 199 -11.32 23.82 -0.40
C THR A 199 -11.91 22.41 -0.50
N ASP A 200 -13.04 22.20 0.16
CA ASP A 200 -13.80 20.96 0.33
C ASP A 200 -14.28 20.32 -1.00
N LEU A 201 -13.36 19.98 -1.89
CA LEU A 201 -13.65 19.05 -2.98
C LEU A 201 -13.44 17.64 -2.45
N SER A 202 -14.48 16.81 -2.52
CA SER A 202 -14.36 15.38 -2.24
C SER A 202 -13.27 14.77 -3.11
N ASP A 203 -12.58 13.74 -2.59
CA ASP A 203 -11.50 13.09 -3.31
C ASP A 203 -11.93 12.58 -4.69
N GLU A 204 -13.20 12.20 -4.84
CA GLU A 204 -13.83 11.80 -6.09
C GLU A 204 -13.94 12.94 -7.12
N VAL A 205 -14.24 14.16 -6.68
CA VAL A 205 -14.29 15.33 -7.57
C VAL A 205 -12.87 15.74 -7.96
N LYS A 206 -11.91 15.66 -7.03
CA LYS A 206 -10.49 15.87 -7.35
C LYS A 206 -10.01 14.86 -8.39
N THR A 207 -10.33 13.58 -8.23
CA THR A 207 -9.94 12.54 -9.21
C THR A 207 -10.63 12.76 -10.55
N TYR A 208 -11.93 13.06 -10.56
CA TYR A 208 -12.68 13.31 -11.79
C TYR A 208 -12.16 14.53 -12.56
N THR A 209 -11.97 15.66 -11.88
CA THR A 209 -11.42 16.88 -12.49
C THR A 209 -10.03 16.61 -13.03
N MET A 210 -9.16 15.92 -12.27
CA MET A 210 -7.79 15.62 -12.71
C MET A 210 -7.73 14.62 -13.89
N GLU A 211 -8.63 13.65 -13.94
CA GLU A 211 -8.81 12.74 -15.09
C GLU A 211 -9.26 13.48 -16.34
N LYS A 212 -10.20 14.43 -16.21
CA LYS A 212 -10.73 15.21 -17.33
C LYS A 212 -9.81 16.34 -17.78
N THR A 213 -9.04 16.95 -16.88
CA THR A 213 -8.03 17.97 -17.21
C THR A 213 -6.72 17.36 -17.72
N GLY A 214 -6.64 16.03 -17.89
CA GLY A 214 -5.47 15.31 -18.43
C GLY A 214 -4.25 15.27 -17.51
N LYS A 215 -4.37 15.77 -16.28
CA LYS A 215 -3.28 15.82 -15.28
C LYS A 215 -3.53 14.75 -14.23
N ARG A 216 -3.40 13.47 -14.60
CA ARG A 216 -3.57 12.36 -13.64
C ARG A 216 -2.55 12.46 -12.51
N VAL A 217 -3.03 12.56 -11.27
CA VAL A 217 -2.17 12.41 -10.08
C VAL A 217 -1.98 10.91 -9.83
N TYR A 218 -0.76 10.44 -9.98
CA TYR A 218 -0.41 9.07 -9.60
C TYR A 218 -0.23 8.98 -8.10
N ASN A 219 -0.77 7.92 -7.48
CA ASN A 219 -0.48 7.59 -6.09
C ASN A 219 1.02 7.36 -5.94
N ARG A 220 1.68 8.24 -5.18
CA ARG A 220 3.11 8.13 -4.87
C ARG A 220 3.31 7.08 -3.78
N PRO A 221 4.33 6.21 -3.88
CA PRO A 221 4.62 5.24 -2.84
C PRO A 221 5.00 5.96 -1.54
N LYS A 222 4.53 5.44 -0.39
CA LYS A 222 4.80 6.04 0.93
C LYS A 222 6.28 6.15 1.25
N SER A 223 7.11 5.23 0.73
CA SER A 223 8.57 5.24 0.89
C SER A 223 9.23 6.50 0.34
N MET A 224 8.62 7.16 -0.65
CA MET A 224 9.16 8.38 -1.25
C MET A 224 9.16 9.57 -0.27
N PHE A 225 8.29 9.55 0.74
CA PHE A 225 8.21 10.60 1.77
C PHE A 225 9.11 10.32 2.97
N ASN A 226 9.72 9.14 3.06
CA ASN A 226 10.65 8.82 4.14
C ASN A 226 11.96 9.59 3.93
N LYS A 227 12.29 10.47 4.86
CA LYS A 227 13.58 11.17 4.87
C LYS A 227 14.71 10.17 5.14
N THR A 228 15.80 10.28 4.38
CA THR A 228 16.98 9.42 4.52
C THR A 228 17.79 9.74 5.78
N THR A 229 17.70 10.96 6.28
CA THR A 229 18.41 11.45 7.47
C THR A 229 17.52 12.31 8.36
N GLY A 230 17.85 12.33 9.66
CA GLY A 230 17.24 13.21 10.66
C GLY A 230 17.96 14.55 10.82
N LEU A 231 19.01 14.80 10.03
CA LEU A 231 19.81 16.03 10.11
C LEU A 231 19.06 17.22 9.49
N PRO A 232 19.20 18.44 10.06
CA PRO A 232 18.62 19.65 9.47
C PRO A 232 19.26 19.96 8.11
N ALA A 233 18.53 20.64 7.24
CA ALA A 233 19.01 20.98 5.90
C ALA A 233 20.21 21.95 5.93
N ILE A 234 20.25 22.80 6.95
CA ILE A 234 21.27 23.81 7.20
C ILE A 234 21.65 23.65 8.68
N GLU A 235 22.93 23.46 8.95
CA GLU A 235 23.47 23.44 10.30
C GLU A 235 23.83 24.87 10.69
N TYR A 236 23.55 25.25 11.93
CA TYR A 236 23.94 26.57 12.42
C TYR A 236 25.46 26.59 12.64
N PRO A 237 26.15 27.67 12.21
CA PRO A 237 27.57 27.80 12.45
C PRO A 237 27.85 27.97 13.95
N HIS A 238 29.07 27.65 14.38
CA HIS A 238 29.50 27.86 15.76
C HIS A 238 29.56 29.37 16.06
N PRO A 239 29.17 29.86 17.25
CA PRO A 239 29.26 31.30 17.58
C PRO A 239 30.67 31.88 17.42
N GLY A 240 31.70 31.06 17.64
CA GLY A 240 33.11 31.41 17.44
C GLY A 240 33.52 31.74 15.99
N THR A 241 32.70 31.44 14.97
CA THR A 241 32.95 31.86 13.57
C THR A 241 32.41 33.26 13.27
N SER A 242 31.78 33.92 14.23
CA SER A 242 31.30 35.29 14.03
C SER A 242 32.46 36.26 13.82
N TYR A 243 32.20 37.41 13.18
CA TYR A 243 33.22 38.42 12.91
C TYR A 243 33.80 39.06 14.18
N ASN A 244 33.04 39.02 15.28
CA ASN A 244 33.40 39.55 16.59
C ASN A 244 32.91 38.57 17.66
N PRO A 245 33.56 37.41 17.80
CA PRO A 245 33.14 36.36 18.71
C PRO A 245 33.49 36.73 20.16
N THR A 246 32.80 36.11 21.11
CA THR A 246 33.28 36.12 22.50
C THR A 246 34.58 35.32 22.58
N PHE A 247 35.45 35.67 23.53
CA PHE A 247 36.71 34.96 23.72
C PHE A 247 36.51 33.46 23.97
N GLU A 248 35.52 33.12 24.81
CA GLU A 248 35.18 31.73 25.14
C GLU A 248 34.70 30.96 23.91
N ASP A 249 33.81 31.54 23.11
CA ASP A 249 33.28 30.89 21.91
C ASP A 249 34.35 30.69 20.83
N HIS A 250 35.27 31.65 20.69
CA HIS A 250 36.40 31.56 19.76
C HIS A 250 37.36 30.45 20.19
N GLN A 251 37.79 30.44 21.46
CA GLN A 251 38.65 29.38 21.98
C GLN A 251 37.99 28.00 21.89
N ALA A 252 36.69 27.90 22.17
CA ALA A 252 35.96 26.64 22.03
C ALA A 252 35.97 26.12 20.59
N LEU A 253 35.92 27.01 19.60
CA LEU A 253 36.00 26.66 18.19
C LEU A 253 37.43 26.26 17.78
N VAL A 254 38.44 27.05 18.19
CA VAL A 254 39.86 26.76 17.94
C VAL A 254 40.25 25.41 18.56
N ASN A 255 39.80 25.12 19.78
CA ASN A 255 40.05 23.85 20.45
C ASN A 255 39.43 22.69 19.67
N LYS A 256 38.20 22.83 19.15
CA LYS A 256 37.57 21.82 18.30
C LYS A 256 38.36 21.57 17.01
N ALA A 257 38.86 22.62 16.37
CA ALA A 257 39.73 22.49 15.19
C ALA A 257 41.04 21.78 15.55
N CYS A 258 41.70 22.20 16.63
CA CYS A 258 42.92 21.60 17.13
C CYS A 258 42.76 20.10 17.46
N GLU A 259 41.65 19.70 18.10
CA GLU A 259 41.35 18.30 18.36
C GLU A 259 41.21 17.45 17.08
N VAL A 260 40.71 18.04 15.99
CA VAL A 260 40.61 17.35 14.69
C VAL A 260 42.00 17.18 14.10
N GLU A 261 42.80 18.25 14.06
CA GLU A 261 44.18 18.24 13.56
C GLU A 261 45.08 17.25 14.32
N VAL A 262 45.03 17.25 15.66
CA VAL A 262 45.78 16.31 16.49
C VAL A 262 45.43 14.86 16.13
N LYS A 263 44.15 14.55 15.91
CA LYS A 263 43.73 13.20 15.49
C LYS A 263 44.23 12.84 14.09
N GLU A 264 44.47 13.81 13.21
CA GLU A 264 45.06 13.57 11.90
C GLU A 264 46.55 13.34 12.00
N LEU A 265 47.27 14.17 12.76
CA LEU A 265 48.69 13.99 13.07
C LEU A 265 48.98 12.65 13.75
N GLU A 266 48.15 12.22 14.70
CA GLU A 266 48.28 10.91 15.34
C GLU A 266 48.13 9.76 14.34
N LYS A 267 47.19 9.85 13.40
CA LYS A 267 47.01 8.84 12.35
C LYS A 267 48.21 8.82 11.41
N GLU A 268 48.71 9.98 11.01
CA GLU A 268 49.90 10.09 10.17
C GLU A 268 51.14 9.51 10.86
N ALA A 269 51.36 9.85 12.14
CA ALA A 269 52.44 9.32 12.94
C ALA A 269 52.34 7.79 13.09
N LYS A 270 51.12 7.27 13.31
CA LYS A 270 50.86 5.84 13.36
C LYS A 270 51.17 5.14 12.04
N ILE A 271 50.72 5.70 10.91
CA ILE A 271 51.02 5.18 9.58
C ILE A 271 52.54 5.20 9.35
N ARG A 272 53.21 6.33 9.64
CA ARG A 272 54.66 6.48 9.49
C ARG A 272 55.42 5.48 10.36
N ARG A 273 54.98 5.20 11.58
CA ARG A 273 55.57 4.18 12.46
C ARG A 273 55.39 2.76 11.91
N GLN A 274 54.22 2.45 11.35
CA GLN A 274 53.93 1.12 10.81
C GLN A 274 54.65 0.86 9.48
N VAL A 275 54.68 1.87 8.61
CA VAL A 275 55.17 1.78 7.23
C VAL A 275 56.65 2.15 7.13
N GLY A 276 57.16 2.99 8.02
CA GLY A 276 58.57 3.40 8.05
C GLY A 276 59.55 2.21 8.05
N PRO A 277 59.38 1.22 8.95
CA PRO A 277 60.20 0.00 8.96
C PRO A 277 60.04 -0.90 7.72
N MET A 278 58.93 -0.80 6.98
CA MET A 278 58.77 -1.55 5.72
C MET A 278 59.60 -0.95 4.58
N PHE A 279 59.93 0.34 4.66
CA PHE A 279 60.74 1.03 3.67
C PHE A 279 62.23 1.15 4.06
N THR A 280 62.62 0.71 5.25
CA THR A 280 64.04 0.56 5.60
C THR A 280 64.62 -0.61 4.81
N LYS A 281 65.64 -0.34 3.99
CA LYS A 281 66.35 -1.38 3.24
C LYS A 281 67.06 -2.31 4.23
N ILE A 282 66.66 -3.58 4.26
CA ILE A 282 67.30 -4.63 5.05
C ILE A 282 68.69 -4.93 4.42
N PRO A 283 69.78 -4.99 5.20
CA PRO A 283 71.10 -5.37 4.68
C PRO A 283 71.08 -6.81 4.14
N VAL A 284 71.92 -7.10 3.15
CA VAL A 284 71.95 -8.40 2.44
C VAL A 284 72.09 -9.59 3.41
N VAL A 285 72.90 -9.44 4.45
CA VAL A 285 73.17 -10.48 5.47
C VAL A 285 71.89 -10.91 6.22
N GLU A 286 71.06 -9.96 6.64
CA GLU A 286 69.81 -10.26 7.36
C GLU A 286 68.74 -10.89 6.43
N LYS A 287 68.79 -10.55 5.14
CA LYS A 287 67.93 -11.13 4.11
C LYS A 287 68.25 -12.61 3.84
N GLU A 288 69.53 -12.98 3.83
CA GLU A 288 69.96 -14.36 3.64
C GLU A 288 69.57 -15.24 4.84
N ALA A 289 69.71 -14.74 6.07
CA ALA A 289 69.32 -15.45 7.29
C ALA A 289 67.81 -15.75 7.35
N THR A 290 66.98 -14.76 7.01
CA THR A 290 65.51 -14.92 6.96
C THR A 290 65.06 -15.90 5.88
N TRP A 291 65.68 -15.87 4.69
CA TRP A 291 65.42 -16.84 3.62
C TRP A 291 65.70 -18.28 4.06
N MET A 292 66.83 -18.52 4.73
CA MET A 292 67.18 -19.84 5.27
C MET A 292 66.16 -20.35 6.30
N THR A 293 65.56 -19.45 7.09
CA THR A 293 64.55 -19.83 8.09
C THR A 293 63.22 -20.21 7.42
N GLU A 294 62.79 -19.43 6.42
CA GLU A 294 61.54 -19.69 5.68
C GLU A 294 61.59 -21.02 4.91
N MET A 295 62.74 -21.40 4.33
CA MET A 295 62.88 -22.66 3.60
C MET A 295 62.81 -23.92 4.50
N SER A 296 62.90 -23.75 5.82
CA SER A 296 62.84 -24.87 6.78
C SER A 296 61.43 -25.13 7.36
N GLN A 297 60.47 -24.22 7.16
CA GLN A 297 59.10 -24.39 7.64
C GLN A 297 58.24 -25.14 6.60
N GLY A 298 58.01 -26.43 6.83
CA GLY A 298 57.13 -27.25 5.96
C GLY A 298 57.39 -28.76 5.95
N LEU A 299 58.42 -29.24 6.65
CA LEU A 299 58.83 -30.65 6.64
C LEU A 299 58.18 -31.50 7.75
N ALA A 300 56.95 -31.19 8.18
CA ALA A 300 56.20 -31.98 9.17
C ALA A 300 54.83 -32.39 8.60
N GLU A 301 54.76 -33.62 8.09
CA GLU A 301 53.55 -34.30 7.61
C GLU A 301 52.83 -34.98 8.78
N ASP A 302 51.50 -34.85 8.86
CA ASP A 302 50.64 -35.74 9.63
C ASP A 302 49.46 -36.17 8.75
N GLU A 303 49.60 -37.34 8.13
CA GLU A 303 48.51 -38.13 7.55
C GLU A 303 47.78 -38.90 8.67
N ASN A 304 46.45 -38.80 8.74
CA ASN A 304 45.65 -39.75 9.52
C ASN A 304 44.39 -40.18 8.75
N ASN A 305 44.33 -41.49 8.50
CA ASN A 305 43.28 -42.23 7.80
C ASN A 305 42.06 -42.52 8.71
N GLU A 306 40.84 -42.22 8.25
CA GLU A 306 39.59 -42.69 8.87
C GLU A 306 39.15 -44.04 8.27
N THR A 307 38.87 -45.04 9.12
CA THR A 307 38.26 -46.33 8.74
C THR A 307 36.82 -46.42 9.28
N THR A 308 35.85 -46.50 8.38
CA THR A 308 34.41 -46.71 8.66
C THR A 308 34.08 -48.20 8.86
N THR A 309 33.40 -48.53 9.96
CA THR A 309 32.91 -49.88 10.31
C THR A 309 31.58 -50.23 9.61
N GLU A 310 31.52 -51.38 8.93
CA GLU A 310 30.33 -51.96 8.30
C GLU A 310 29.41 -52.67 9.32
N GLN A 311 28.08 -52.58 9.12
CA GLN A 311 27.07 -53.28 9.94
C GLN A 311 26.70 -54.66 9.36
N PRO A 312 26.41 -55.66 10.22
CA PRO A 312 26.10 -57.02 9.76
C PRO A 312 24.68 -57.16 9.20
N ILE A 313 24.59 -57.76 8.01
CA ILE A 313 23.35 -58.13 7.32
C ILE A 313 22.77 -59.41 7.96
N VAL A 314 21.58 -59.31 8.55
CA VAL A 314 20.90 -60.42 9.24
C VAL A 314 20.22 -61.36 8.23
N ARG A 315 20.66 -62.62 8.16
CA ARG A 315 20.02 -63.69 7.37
C ARG A 315 18.71 -64.18 8.02
N PRO A 316 17.67 -64.56 7.24
CA PRO A 316 16.40 -65.05 7.77
C PRO A 316 16.57 -66.40 8.48
N THR A 317 16.09 -66.50 9.71
CA THR A 317 16.18 -67.72 10.53
C THR A 317 14.90 -68.56 10.44
N LYS A 318 15.06 -69.90 10.59
CA LYS A 318 13.99 -70.92 10.56
C LYS A 318 12.80 -70.59 11.49
N PRO A 319 11.57 -71.05 11.19
CA PRO A 319 10.38 -70.71 11.97
C PRO A 319 10.46 -71.20 13.43
N LYS A 320 10.19 -70.30 14.37
CA LYS A 320 10.28 -70.54 15.82
C LYS A 320 9.26 -71.58 16.32
N THR A 321 9.68 -72.46 17.22
CA THR A 321 8.80 -73.48 17.86
C THR A 321 7.79 -72.86 18.85
N ARG A 322 6.72 -73.58 19.24
CA ARG A 322 5.64 -73.06 20.12
C ARG A 322 6.18 -72.51 21.46
N ARG A 323 7.14 -73.21 22.09
CA ARG A 323 7.81 -72.73 23.33
C ARG A 323 8.66 -71.47 23.09
N GLN A 324 9.37 -71.38 21.96
CA GLN A 324 10.12 -70.17 21.57
C GLN A 324 9.19 -68.99 21.26
N LYS A 325 8.01 -69.22 20.68
CA LYS A 325 6.96 -68.20 20.46
C LYS A 325 6.42 -67.65 21.80
N ILE A 326 6.19 -68.52 22.79
CA ILE A 326 5.75 -68.10 24.14
C ILE A 326 6.85 -67.29 24.84
N LYS A 327 8.11 -67.78 24.86
CA LYS A 327 9.25 -67.05 25.44
C LYS A 327 9.48 -65.68 24.76
N ALA A 328 9.33 -65.60 23.44
CA ALA A 328 9.40 -64.35 22.69
C ALA A 328 8.25 -63.39 23.04
N LYS A 329 7.02 -63.89 23.25
CA LYS A 329 5.89 -63.06 23.73
C LYS A 329 6.17 -62.49 25.13
N VAL A 330 6.71 -63.28 26.04
CA VAL A 330 7.07 -62.83 27.40
C VAL A 330 8.17 -61.76 27.36
N LEU A 331 9.22 -61.98 26.56
CA LEU A 331 10.28 -60.98 26.35
C LEU A 331 9.73 -59.69 25.75
N LYS A 332 8.89 -59.78 24.71
CA LYS A 332 8.24 -58.61 24.10
C LYS A 332 7.38 -57.84 25.10
N LEU A 333 6.66 -58.53 25.98
CA LEU A 333 5.86 -57.89 27.03
C LEU A 333 6.75 -57.22 28.10
N ARG A 334 7.86 -57.85 28.48
CA ARG A 334 8.86 -57.27 29.41
C ARG A 334 9.51 -56.03 28.82
N GLU A 335 9.90 -56.08 27.54
CA GLU A 335 10.43 -54.93 26.81
C GLU A 335 9.41 -53.80 26.68
N PHE A 336 8.15 -54.14 26.38
CA PHE A 336 7.07 -53.16 26.34
C PHE A 336 6.86 -52.48 27.70
N ARG A 337 6.86 -53.24 28.80
CA ARG A 337 6.79 -52.69 30.17
C ARG A 337 7.98 -51.78 30.48
N ARG A 338 9.20 -52.21 30.14
CA ARG A 338 10.43 -51.40 30.29
C ARG A 338 10.34 -50.10 29.50
N LEU A 339 9.87 -50.17 28.26
CA LEU A 339 9.69 -49.00 27.39
C LEU A 339 8.62 -48.04 27.97
N LYS A 340 7.52 -48.59 28.50
CA LYS A 340 6.47 -47.81 29.16
C LYS A 340 6.98 -47.08 30.40
N LEU A 341 7.77 -47.75 31.25
CA LEU A 341 8.42 -47.13 32.41
C LEU A 341 9.44 -46.05 32.00
N LYS A 342 10.28 -46.33 30.98
CA LYS A 342 11.21 -45.33 30.43
C LYS A 342 10.48 -44.11 29.90
N ASN A 343 9.37 -44.30 29.19
CA ASN A 343 8.54 -43.21 28.68
C ASN A 343 7.84 -42.43 29.81
N ALA A 344 7.36 -43.10 30.86
CA ALA A 344 6.81 -42.44 32.04
C ALA A 344 7.87 -41.58 32.75
N LYS A 345 9.09 -42.11 32.94
CA LYS A 345 10.23 -41.36 33.51
C LYS A 345 10.61 -40.16 32.63
N LYS A 346 10.65 -40.31 31.30
CA LYS A 346 10.88 -39.19 30.36
C LYS A 346 9.81 -38.11 30.50
N ARG A 347 8.53 -38.49 30.64
CA ARG A 347 7.42 -37.54 30.84
C ARG A 347 7.55 -36.78 32.15
N MET A 348 7.85 -37.47 33.25
CA MET A 348 8.08 -36.82 34.55
C MET A 348 9.28 -35.87 34.51
N ASN A 349 10.39 -36.29 33.88
CA ASN A 349 11.55 -35.41 33.71
C ASN A 349 11.23 -34.19 32.84
N ALA A 350 10.38 -34.33 31.81
CA ALA A 350 9.93 -33.21 31.00
C ALA A 350 9.05 -32.22 31.79
N LEU A 351 8.16 -32.72 32.66
CA LEU A 351 7.38 -31.88 33.57
C LEU A 351 8.28 -31.12 34.55
N ASN A 352 9.28 -31.78 35.13
CA ASN A 352 10.25 -31.13 36.03
C ASN A 352 11.11 -30.08 35.30
N ARG A 353 11.33 -30.24 34.00
CA ARG A 353 12.03 -29.27 33.16
C ARG A 353 11.17 -28.04 32.83
N LEU A 354 9.85 -28.11 32.97
CA LEU A 354 8.94 -27.02 32.60
C LEU A 354 9.25 -25.72 33.34
N ASN A 355 9.60 -25.79 34.64
CA ASN A 355 9.99 -24.61 35.41
C ASN A 355 11.31 -24.00 34.92
N LYS A 356 12.27 -24.84 34.52
CA LYS A 356 13.53 -24.37 33.93
C LYS A 356 13.30 -23.73 32.56
N ILE A 357 12.46 -24.35 31.72
CA ILE A 357 12.06 -23.78 30.42
C ILE A 357 11.36 -22.44 30.61
N LYS A 358 10.53 -22.30 31.66
CA LYS A 358 9.89 -21.02 31.95
C LYS A 358 10.92 -19.93 32.28
N ILE A 359 11.88 -20.22 33.16
CA ILE A 359 12.96 -19.27 33.50
C ILE A 359 13.80 -18.96 32.25
N GLU A 360 14.15 -19.97 31.45
CA GLU A 360 14.87 -19.79 30.17
C GLU A 360 14.08 -18.88 29.20
N LEU A 361 12.74 -19.03 29.12
CA LEU A 361 11.89 -18.18 28.29
C LEU A 361 11.82 -16.74 28.82
N ASP A 362 11.68 -16.56 30.14
CA ASP A 362 11.64 -15.24 30.78
C ASP A 362 12.99 -14.51 30.54
N ASP A 363 14.13 -15.18 30.74
CA ASP A 363 15.48 -14.66 30.45
C ASP A 363 15.65 -14.32 28.96
N ASP A 364 15.21 -15.19 28.05
CA ASP A 364 15.25 -14.95 26.60
C ASP A 364 14.37 -13.76 26.19
N GLU A 365 13.20 -13.60 26.81
CA GLU A 365 12.29 -12.46 26.58
C GLU A 365 12.94 -11.15 27.04
N GLU A 366 13.58 -11.13 28.22
CA GLU A 366 14.33 -9.98 28.73
C GLU A 366 15.51 -9.59 27.83
N LEU A 367 16.32 -10.58 27.41
CA LEU A 367 17.44 -10.36 26.49
C LEU A 367 16.96 -9.85 25.13
N ASN A 368 15.89 -10.42 24.59
CA ASN A 368 15.29 -9.97 23.33
C ASN A 368 14.71 -8.55 23.43
N ALA A 369 14.06 -8.22 24.55
CA ALA A 369 13.56 -6.88 24.82
C ALA A 369 14.70 -5.85 24.89
N ALA A 370 15.77 -6.15 25.64
CA ALA A 370 16.95 -5.30 25.73
C ALA A 370 17.62 -5.10 24.37
N MET A 371 17.77 -6.18 23.59
CA MET A 371 18.31 -6.12 22.23
C MET A 371 17.41 -5.32 21.28
N ALA A 372 16.09 -5.39 21.42
CA ALA A 372 15.15 -4.59 20.65
C ALA A 372 15.27 -3.10 20.96
N VAL A 373 15.42 -2.72 22.23
CA VAL A 373 15.67 -1.33 22.65
C VAL A 373 17.00 -0.84 22.05
N ARG A 374 18.08 -1.61 22.21
CA ARG A 374 19.40 -1.27 21.65
C ARG A 374 19.35 -1.13 20.13
N ARG A 375 18.61 -1.98 19.42
CA ARG A 375 18.41 -1.87 17.96
C ARG A 375 17.70 -0.58 17.59
N LYS A 376 16.65 -0.18 18.33
CA LYS A 376 15.93 1.09 18.12
C LYS A 376 16.85 2.29 18.33
N GLU A 377 17.64 2.29 19.40
CA GLU A 377 18.61 3.36 19.68
C GLU A 377 19.69 3.47 18.61
N LEU A 378 20.25 2.34 18.17
CA LEU A 378 21.24 2.31 17.10
C LEU A 378 20.64 2.79 15.78
N ALA A 379 19.40 2.42 15.47
CA ALA A 379 18.69 2.91 14.30
C ALA A 379 18.49 4.43 14.36
N ALA A 380 18.06 4.97 15.51
CA ALA A 380 17.92 6.41 15.71
C ALA A 380 19.28 7.13 15.56
N LYS A 381 20.34 6.63 16.21
CA LYS A 381 21.70 7.18 16.07
C LYS A 381 22.22 7.12 14.64
N LYS A 382 21.85 6.09 13.86
CA LYS A 382 22.24 5.94 12.45
C LYS A 382 21.58 7.00 11.56
N MET A 383 20.37 7.47 11.88
CA MET A 383 19.70 8.53 11.11
C MET A 383 20.42 9.89 11.19
N PHE A 384 21.21 10.13 12.23
CA PHE A 384 21.99 11.35 12.41
C PHE A 384 23.45 11.23 11.95
N LYS A 385 23.86 10.03 11.50
CA LYS A 385 25.21 9.80 11.00
C LYS A 385 25.21 9.71 9.47
N PRO A 386 26.23 10.28 8.80
CA PRO A 386 26.38 10.09 7.35
C PRO A 386 26.48 8.60 7.02
N ALA A 387 25.68 8.16 6.04
CA ALA A 387 25.69 6.78 5.57
C ALA A 387 26.65 6.64 4.38
N VAL A 388 27.18 5.44 4.20
CA VAL A 388 27.97 5.11 3.01
C VAL A 388 27.00 4.69 1.91
N VAL A 389 26.59 5.64 1.08
CA VAL A 389 25.63 5.43 -0.03
C VAL A 389 26.29 4.78 -1.24
N GLY A 390 27.57 5.08 -1.49
CA GLY A 390 28.35 4.58 -2.62
C GLY A 390 29.71 4.02 -2.21
N ARG A 391 30.66 3.96 -3.16
CA ARG A 391 32.02 3.43 -2.91
C ARG A 391 32.84 4.28 -1.92
N HIS A 392 32.65 5.60 -1.95
CA HIS A 392 33.43 6.54 -1.14
C HIS A 392 32.68 6.89 0.14
N LYS A 393 33.43 6.94 1.25
CA LYS A 393 32.91 7.40 2.54
C LYS A 393 32.81 8.93 2.53
N TYR A 394 31.87 9.47 3.29
CA TYR A 394 31.80 10.91 3.52
C TYR A 394 33.06 11.38 4.26
N VAL A 395 33.64 12.47 3.75
CA VAL A 395 34.77 13.17 4.38
C VAL A 395 34.25 14.54 4.78
N ALA A 396 34.30 14.84 6.08
CA ALA A 396 33.91 16.14 6.59
C ALA A 396 34.86 17.23 6.05
N PRO A 397 34.37 18.45 5.75
CA PRO A 397 35.25 19.57 5.48
C PRO A 397 36.06 19.94 6.73
N GLU A 398 37.20 20.60 6.52
CA GLU A 398 37.97 21.25 7.58
C GLU A 398 37.13 22.33 8.27
N ILE A 399 37.39 22.57 9.55
CA ILE A 399 36.66 23.56 10.33
C ILE A 399 37.24 24.93 9.98
N GLU A 400 36.40 25.80 9.40
CA GLU A 400 36.77 27.17 9.03
C GLU A 400 36.84 28.05 10.30
N VAL A 401 38.01 28.60 10.64
CA VAL A 401 38.25 29.38 11.86
C VAL A 401 39.33 30.44 11.62
N ASN A 402 38.98 31.71 11.81
CA ASN A 402 39.95 32.79 11.82
C ASN A 402 40.85 32.68 13.07
N LEU A 403 42.16 32.86 12.90
CA LEU A 403 43.11 32.95 14.01
C LEU A 403 42.89 34.25 14.79
N SER A 404 43.40 34.31 16.03
CA SER A 404 43.28 35.49 16.89
C SER A 404 43.85 36.78 16.28
N GLU A 405 44.87 36.67 15.43
CA GLU A 405 45.48 37.80 14.71
C GLU A 405 44.57 38.35 13.60
N ASP A 406 43.70 37.50 13.07
CA ASP A 406 42.82 37.80 11.94
C ASP A 406 41.44 38.35 12.38
N ILE A 407 41.16 38.37 13.68
CA ILE A 407 39.93 38.94 14.25
C ILE A 407 40.10 40.45 14.40
N ALA A 408 39.66 41.19 13.39
CA ALA A 408 39.80 42.66 13.36
C ALA A 408 38.67 43.43 14.08
N GLY A 409 37.60 42.76 14.52
CA GLY A 409 36.42 43.36 15.16
C GLY A 409 35.54 44.24 14.26
N ASN A 410 36.03 44.65 13.09
CA ASN A 410 35.33 45.47 12.10
C ASN A 410 35.14 44.72 10.76
N MET A 411 33.98 44.92 10.14
CA MET A 411 33.60 44.28 8.87
C MET A 411 34.48 44.70 7.69
N ARG A 412 35.06 45.91 7.71
CA ARG A 412 35.94 46.40 6.63
C ARG A 412 37.25 45.61 6.49
N ASN A 413 37.76 45.10 7.60
CA ASN A 413 39.04 44.39 7.67
C ASN A 413 38.83 42.87 7.85
N LEU A 414 37.59 42.39 7.72
CA LEU A 414 37.25 40.98 7.89
C LEU A 414 37.90 40.16 6.78
N LYS A 415 38.76 39.22 7.17
CA LYS A 415 39.21 38.15 6.27
C LYS A 415 38.07 37.14 6.15
N VAL A 416 37.58 36.99 4.93
CA VAL A 416 36.57 35.99 4.60
C VAL A 416 37.25 34.65 4.40
N GLU A 417 36.82 33.66 5.19
CA GLU A 417 37.23 32.28 5.04
C GLU A 417 36.05 31.42 4.61
N GLY A 418 36.37 30.31 3.95
CA GLY A 418 35.38 29.31 3.57
C GLY A 418 34.76 29.45 2.19
N ASN A 419 34.11 28.35 1.75
CA ASN A 419 33.40 28.30 0.48
C ASN A 419 31.99 27.75 0.66
N ILE A 420 31.00 28.63 0.49
CA ILE A 420 29.57 28.31 0.64
C ILE A 420 29.15 27.15 -0.27
N LEU A 421 29.67 27.08 -1.50
CA LEU A 421 29.32 25.98 -2.40
C LEU A 421 29.83 24.64 -1.89
N LEU A 422 31.02 24.61 -1.28
CA LEU A 422 31.55 23.41 -0.65
C LEU A 422 30.75 23.03 0.59
N ASP A 423 30.39 23.98 1.45
CA ASP A 423 29.52 23.72 2.61
C ASP A 423 28.17 23.10 2.19
N ARG A 424 27.47 23.73 1.22
CA ARG A 424 26.19 23.20 0.71
C ARG A 424 26.35 21.82 0.08
N TYR A 425 27.42 21.61 -0.67
CA TYR A 425 27.72 20.31 -1.28
C TYR A 425 27.99 19.23 -0.22
N LYS A 426 28.78 19.55 0.81
CA LYS A 426 29.08 18.66 1.93
C LYS A 426 27.84 18.42 2.81
N SER A 427 26.97 19.40 3.01
CA SER A 427 25.66 19.22 3.68
C SER A 427 24.77 18.23 2.93
N LEU A 428 24.71 18.31 1.60
CA LEU A 428 23.94 17.35 0.79
C LEU A 428 24.52 15.92 0.88
N GLN A 429 25.85 15.80 0.98
CA GLN A 429 26.50 14.51 1.22
C GLN A 429 26.23 13.97 2.62
N LYS A 430 26.37 14.81 3.65
CA LYS A 430 26.12 14.49 5.06
C LYS A 430 24.69 13.99 5.28
N ARG A 431 23.72 14.58 4.56
CA ARG A 431 22.30 14.21 4.56
C ARG A 431 21.93 13.02 3.69
N ASN A 432 22.90 12.36 3.06
CA ASN A 432 22.69 11.23 2.16
C ASN A 432 21.75 11.56 0.97
N VAL A 433 21.72 12.82 0.52
CA VAL A 433 20.98 13.24 -0.69
C VAL A 433 21.83 13.02 -1.94
N ILE A 434 23.12 13.34 -1.83
CA ILE A 434 24.12 13.12 -2.87
C ILE A 434 25.17 12.18 -2.32
N GLU A 435 25.61 11.19 -3.10
CA GLU A 435 26.70 10.32 -2.67
C GLU A 435 28.08 11.00 -2.82
N PRO A 436 29.06 10.70 -1.95
CA PRO A 436 30.43 11.16 -2.13
C PRO A 436 31.04 10.59 -3.41
N ARG A 437 31.56 11.45 -4.27
CA ARG A 437 32.22 11.07 -5.54
C ARG A 437 33.54 11.80 -5.71
N ILE A 438 34.45 11.17 -6.44
CA ILE A 438 35.70 11.79 -6.90
C ILE A 438 35.52 12.17 -8.37
N ARG A 439 36.11 13.30 -8.78
CA ARG A 439 36.11 13.72 -10.18
C ARG A 439 36.83 12.67 -11.04
N GLN A 440 36.07 12.02 -11.92
CA GLN A 440 36.63 11.08 -12.87
C GLN A 440 37.28 11.85 -14.02
N ARG A 441 38.57 11.60 -14.28
CA ARG A 441 39.27 12.11 -15.47
C ARG A 441 39.01 11.14 -16.62
N VAL A 442 38.87 11.67 -17.83
CA VAL A 442 38.76 10.84 -19.03
C VAL A 442 40.13 10.26 -19.33
N THR A 443 40.31 8.98 -19.03
CA THR A 443 41.52 8.23 -19.37
C THR A 443 41.20 7.24 -20.47
N LEU A 444 41.83 7.39 -21.64
CA LEU A 444 41.71 6.42 -22.71
C LEU A 444 42.57 5.21 -22.40
N LYS A 445 41.99 4.00 -22.53
CA LYS A 445 42.73 2.74 -22.34
C LYS A 445 43.86 2.58 -23.35
N TYR A 446 43.65 3.06 -24.58
CA TYR A 446 44.60 2.98 -25.67
C TYR A 446 44.93 4.37 -26.20
N LYS A 447 46.19 4.57 -26.61
CA LYS A 447 46.62 5.81 -27.24
C LYS A 447 45.85 6.01 -28.58
N PRO A 448 45.21 7.16 -28.80
CA PRO A 448 44.54 7.41 -30.07
C PRO A 448 45.56 7.42 -31.21
N LYS A 449 45.24 6.73 -32.31
CA LYS A 449 46.08 6.72 -33.51
C LYS A 449 45.92 8.07 -34.22
N THR A 450 46.97 8.88 -34.20
CA THR A 450 47.06 10.13 -34.94
C THR A 450 47.72 9.88 -36.29
N TYR A 451 47.03 10.18 -37.39
CA TYR A 451 47.59 10.11 -38.74
C TYR A 451 47.61 11.51 -39.37
N VAL A 452 48.65 11.80 -40.16
CA VAL A 452 48.67 13.00 -41.00
C VAL A 452 47.71 12.76 -42.16
N LYS A 453 46.75 13.67 -42.35
CA LYS A 453 45.83 13.59 -43.50
C LYS A 453 46.63 13.66 -44.80
N ARG A 454 46.18 12.91 -45.82
CA ARG A 454 46.87 12.81 -47.12
C ARG A 454 47.11 14.16 -47.79
N SER A 455 46.23 15.15 -47.59
CA SER A 455 46.37 16.52 -48.12
C SER A 455 47.52 17.33 -47.51
N HIS A 456 47.93 17.01 -46.27
CA HIS A 456 49.03 17.67 -45.56
C HIS A 456 50.32 16.85 -45.58
N LYS A 457 50.30 15.68 -46.23
CA LYS A 457 51.51 14.93 -46.50
C LYS A 457 52.19 15.60 -47.70
N GLU A 458 53.42 16.05 -47.54
CA GLU A 458 54.20 16.56 -48.66
C GLU A 458 54.18 15.54 -49.80
N THR A 459 53.75 15.98 -50.99
CA THR A 459 53.79 15.13 -52.16
C THR A 459 55.27 14.90 -52.47
N SER A 460 55.77 13.69 -52.19
CA SER A 460 57.11 13.25 -52.58
C SER A 460 57.17 12.98 -54.09
N GLY A 461 56.74 13.96 -54.89
CA GLY A 461 56.76 13.95 -56.34
C GLY A 461 57.57 15.15 -56.81
N ARG A 462 58.63 14.88 -57.58
CA ARG A 462 59.47 15.90 -58.24
C ARG A 462 58.53 16.88 -58.96
N ARG A 463 58.61 18.19 -58.66
CA ARG A 463 57.87 19.23 -59.41
C ARG A 463 58.19 19.04 -60.89
N ALA A 464 57.20 18.59 -61.68
CA ALA A 464 57.33 18.60 -63.13
C ALA A 464 57.42 20.07 -63.56
N GLN A 465 58.58 20.47 -64.10
CA GLN A 465 58.77 21.82 -64.62
C GLN A 465 57.70 22.09 -65.69
N PRO A 466 57.04 23.27 -65.69
CA PRO A 466 56.08 23.61 -66.73
C PRO A 466 56.82 23.65 -68.08
N LYS A 467 56.32 22.90 -69.08
CA LYS A 467 56.84 22.97 -70.45
C LYS A 467 56.72 24.41 -70.94
N LYS A 468 57.85 25.10 -71.11
CA LYS A 468 57.91 26.42 -71.76
C LYS A 468 57.48 26.24 -73.22
N ASN A 469 56.24 26.63 -73.54
CA ASN A 469 55.83 26.85 -74.92
C ASN A 469 56.55 28.11 -75.43
N LYS A 470 57.64 27.94 -76.17
CA LYS A 470 58.23 29.01 -76.97
C LYS A 470 57.29 29.32 -78.13
N LYS A 471 56.57 30.43 -78.04
CA LYS A 471 56.04 31.16 -79.20
C LYS A 471 56.77 32.50 -79.25
N GLU A 472 57.69 32.63 -80.20
CA GLU A 472 58.26 33.89 -80.72
C GLU A 472 58.03 33.79 -82.24
N PHE A 473 56.96 34.41 -82.74
CA PHE A 473 56.87 35.73 -83.39
C PHE A 473 56.76 35.57 -84.91
N ILE A 474 55.58 35.89 -85.46
CA ILE A 474 55.27 37.07 -86.28
C ILE A 474 53.79 37.37 -86.11
#